data_AF-A0A2L0EZW2-F1
#
_entry.id   AF-A0A2L0EZW2-F1
#
_cell.length_a   1.000
_cell.length_b   1.000
_cell.length_c   1.000
_cell.angle_alpha   90.00
_cell.angle_beta   90.00
_cell.angle_gamma   90.00
#
_symmetry.space_group_name_H-M   'P 1'
#
loop_
_entity.id
_entity.type
_entity.pdbx_description
1 polymer ?
#
loop_
_entity_poly.entity_id
_entity_poly.type
_entity_poly.pdbx_seq_one_letter_code
_entity_poly.pdbx_strand_id
1 'polypeptide(L)'
;MVELSRLLDELTLAANRVGIAVRMEAFDPHLSDARNPRGGLCTVLGKRLILVDANASLPDRIATVAAALARVDLESVFLPPIVRATIGAHARGARPRPAAPGEPVRLPVRRAKGAKAQTLLPLARTKWRDVR
;
A
#
# COMPACT_ATOMS: atom_id res chain seq x y z
N MET A 1 -31.58 6.26 4.01
CA MET A 1 -30.82 6.77 2.85
C MET A 1 -29.67 7.59 3.42
N VAL A 2 -28.42 7.17 3.21
CA VAL A 2 -27.25 7.91 3.74
C VAL A 2 -26.94 9.05 2.78
N GLU A 3 -26.76 10.25 3.31
CA GLU A 3 -26.35 11.42 2.53
C GLU A 3 -24.86 11.31 2.15
N LEU A 4 -24.49 11.67 0.92
CA LEU A 4 -23.13 11.52 0.42
C LEU A 4 -22.09 12.29 1.24
N SER A 5 -22.47 13.42 1.84
CA SER A 5 -21.63 14.20 2.75
C SER A 5 -21.23 13.36 3.97
N ARG A 6 -22.20 12.72 4.62
CA ARG A 6 -21.96 11.84 5.78
C ARG A 6 -21.08 10.64 5.41
N LEU A 7 -21.24 10.10 4.19
CA LEU A 7 -20.38 9.01 3.73
C LEU A 7 -18.92 9.47 3.58
N LEU A 8 -18.68 10.67 3.05
CA LEU A 8 -17.35 11.25 2.95
C LEU A 8 -16.74 11.48 4.35
N ASP A 9 -17.53 11.96 5.31
CA ASP A 9 -17.09 12.16 6.69
C ASP A 9 -16.69 10.83 7.35
N GLU A 10 -17.49 9.78 7.19
CA GLU A 10 -17.19 8.45 7.72
C GLU A 10 -15.92 7.84 7.08
N LEU A 11 -15.72 8.03 5.77
CA LEU A 11 -14.48 7.64 5.09
C LEU A 11 -13.27 8.41 5.62
N THR A 12 -13.44 9.70 5.89
CA THR A 12 -12.39 10.56 6.46
C THR A 12 -12.03 10.12 7.88
N LEU A 13 -13.04 9.80 8.71
CA LEU A 13 -12.84 9.25 10.05
C LEU A 13 -12.11 7.89 9.99
N ALA A 14 -12.49 7.02 9.05
CA ALA A 14 -11.81 5.76 8.82
C ALA A 14 -10.32 5.95 8.47
N ALA A 15 -10.00 6.88 7.58
CA ALA A 15 -8.62 7.22 7.23
C ALA A 15 -7.81 7.72 8.43
N ASN A 16 -8.40 8.60 9.24
CA ASN A 16 -7.75 9.13 10.44
C ASN A 16 -7.44 8.03 11.47
N ARG A 17 -8.32 7.04 11.63
CA ARG A 17 -8.10 5.89 12.55
C ARG A 17 -6.89 5.03 12.16
N VAL A 18 -6.53 4.99 10.88
CA VAL A 18 -5.33 4.28 10.38
C VAL A 18 -4.13 5.20 10.20
N GLY A 19 -4.18 6.42 10.76
CA GLY A 19 -3.07 7.37 10.74
C GLY A 19 -2.84 8.05 9.38
N ILE A 20 -3.88 8.13 8.55
CA ILE A 20 -3.82 8.77 7.24
C ILE A 20 -4.68 10.04 7.28
N ALA A 21 -4.04 11.20 7.15
CA ALA A 21 -4.75 12.48 7.10
C ALA A 21 -5.38 12.68 5.72
N VAL A 22 -6.61 13.19 5.67
CA VAL A 22 -7.26 13.60 4.42
C VAL A 22 -7.20 15.12 4.31
N ARG A 23 -6.76 15.64 3.16
CA ARG A 23 -6.68 17.08 2.88
C ARG A 23 -7.39 17.42 1.58
N MET A 24 -8.22 18.44 1.64
CA MET A 24 -8.87 19.03 0.47
C MET A 24 -7.95 20.12 -0.07
N GLU A 25 -7.50 19.99 -1.31
CA GLU A 25 -6.62 20.96 -1.96
C GLU A 25 -7.21 21.33 -3.32
N ALA A 26 -7.11 22.60 -3.71
CA ALA A 26 -7.48 23.02 -5.04
C ALA A 26 -6.34 22.65 -6.00
N PHE A 27 -6.58 21.70 -6.90
CA PHE A 27 -5.60 21.37 -7.94
C PHE A 27 -5.76 22.30 -9.14
N ASP A 28 -4.63 22.62 -9.77
CA ASP A 28 -4.63 23.37 -11.03
C ASP A 28 -5.34 22.53 -12.11
N PRO A 29 -6.40 23.07 -12.74
CA PRO A 29 -7.12 22.37 -13.79
C PRO A 29 -6.29 22.02 -15.01
N HIS A 30 -5.22 22.76 -15.28
CA HIS A 30 -4.39 22.64 -16.47
C HIS A 30 -3.21 21.67 -16.28
N LEU A 31 -2.91 21.27 -15.05
CA LEU A 31 -1.84 20.30 -14.74
C LEU A 31 -2.34 18.85 -14.60
N SER A 32 -3.65 18.66 -14.74
CA SER A 32 -4.30 17.37 -14.49
C SER A 32 -4.75 16.71 -15.78
N ASP A 33 -3.94 15.78 -16.30
CA ASP A 33 -4.30 14.97 -17.46
C ASP A 33 -5.39 13.95 -17.13
N ALA A 34 -6.21 13.59 -18.12
CA ALA A 34 -7.27 12.57 -18.01
C ALA A 34 -6.76 11.17 -17.53
N ARG A 35 -5.44 10.95 -17.52
CA ARG A 35 -4.79 9.74 -17.03
C ARG A 35 -4.43 9.76 -15.54
N ASN A 36 -4.50 10.92 -14.88
CA ASN A 36 -4.05 11.10 -13.50
C ASN A 36 -5.23 11.64 -12.66
N PRO A 37 -5.89 10.80 -11.84
CA PRO A 37 -6.98 11.28 -11.00
C PRO A 37 -6.47 12.39 -10.06
N ARG A 38 -7.27 13.45 -9.88
CA ARG A 38 -6.93 14.64 -9.08
C ARG A 38 -6.99 14.32 -7.59
N GLY A 39 -5.95 13.63 -7.12
CA GLY A 39 -5.82 13.22 -5.72
C GLY A 39 -5.47 11.75 -5.56
N GLY A 40 -5.29 11.34 -4.30
CA GLY A 40 -4.97 9.98 -3.93
C GLY A 40 -4.03 9.87 -2.74
N LEU A 41 -3.68 8.64 -2.42
CA LEU A 41 -2.75 8.31 -1.34
C LEU A 41 -1.33 8.74 -1.72
N CYS A 42 -0.73 9.59 -0.89
CA CYS A 42 0.65 10.06 -1.02
C CYS A 42 1.38 9.97 0.33
N THR A 43 2.71 10.06 0.27
CA THR A 43 3.57 10.05 1.46
C THR A 43 4.46 11.28 1.41
N VAL A 44 4.34 12.15 2.41
CA VAL A 44 5.11 13.39 2.54
C VAL A 44 5.90 13.33 3.83
N LEU A 45 7.23 13.40 3.74
CA LEU A 45 8.15 13.33 4.89
C LEU A 45 7.85 12.11 5.80
N GLY A 46 7.58 10.95 5.18
CA GLY A 46 7.25 9.71 5.90
C GLY A 46 5.83 9.63 6.46
N LYS A 47 5.01 10.68 6.32
CA LYS A 47 3.61 10.71 6.76
C LYS A 47 2.68 10.39 5.59
N ARG A 48 1.73 9.48 5.82
CA ARG A 48 0.72 9.10 4.82
C ARG A 48 -0.43 10.10 4.85
N LEU A 49 -0.83 10.56 3.67
CA LEU A 49 -1.97 11.47 3.53
C LEU A 49 -2.71 11.21 2.22
N ILE A 50 -4.00 11.54 2.20
CA ILE A 50 -4.84 11.49 1.00
C ILE A 50 -5.12 12.93 0.60
N LEU A 51 -4.67 13.31 -0.59
CA LEU A 51 -5.07 14.57 -1.19
C LEU A 51 -6.34 14.35 -2.01
N VAL A 52 -7.28 15.27 -1.90
CA VAL A 52 -8.56 15.24 -2.60
C VAL A 52 -8.77 16.60 -3.26
N ASP A 53 -9.16 16.61 -4.53
CA ASP A 53 -9.46 17.87 -5.21
C ASP A 53 -10.70 18.53 -4.62
N ALA A 54 -10.53 19.72 -4.05
CA ALA A 54 -11.60 20.55 -3.50
C ALA A 54 -12.60 20.99 -4.58
N ASN A 55 -12.17 21.04 -5.85
CA ASN A 55 -13.00 21.40 -6.99
C ASN A 55 -13.78 20.20 -7.57
N ALA A 56 -13.46 18.97 -7.17
CA ALA A 56 -14.12 17.77 -7.70
C ALA A 56 -15.56 17.65 -7.18
N SER A 57 -16.41 16.90 -7.89
CA SER A 57 -17.77 16.62 -7.43
C SER A 57 -17.74 15.78 -6.13
N LEU A 58 -18.77 15.86 -5.30
CA LEU A 58 -18.83 15.08 -4.05
C LEU A 58 -18.65 13.55 -4.29
N PRO A 59 -19.28 12.94 -5.32
CA PRO A 59 -19.00 11.56 -5.70
C PRO A 59 -17.53 11.28 -6.05
N ASP A 60 -16.86 12.19 -6.77
CA ASP A 60 -15.45 12.03 -7.15
C ASP A 60 -14.52 12.10 -5.93
N ARG A 61 -14.84 12.96 -4.97
CA ARG A 61 -14.12 13.05 -3.68
C ARG A 61 -14.25 11.75 -2.91
N ILE A 62 -15.47 11.20 -2.81
CA ILE A 62 -15.74 9.89 -2.19
C ILE A 62 -14.94 8.79 -2.90
N ALA A 63 -14.98 8.76 -4.23
CA ALA A 63 -14.25 7.78 -5.02
C ALA A 63 -12.73 7.87 -4.77
N THR A 64 -12.18 9.07 -4.65
CA THR A 64 -10.75 9.31 -4.39
C THR A 64 -10.34 8.76 -3.03
N VAL A 65 -11.09 9.08 -1.97
CA VAL A 65 -10.80 8.58 -0.60
C VAL A 65 -11.00 7.07 -0.52
N ALA A 66 -12.08 6.55 -1.09
CA ALA A 66 -12.38 5.12 -1.07
C ALA A 66 -11.33 4.30 -1.84
N ALA A 67 -10.91 4.76 -3.02
CA ALA A 67 -9.85 4.11 -3.80
C ALA A 67 -8.49 4.15 -3.09
N ALA A 68 -8.18 5.23 -2.39
CA ALA A 68 -6.98 5.34 -1.58
C ALA A 68 -6.99 4.37 -0.40
N LEU A 69 -8.11 4.30 0.34
CA LEU A 69 -8.31 3.39 1.47
C LEU A 69 -8.30 1.92 1.07
N ALA A 70 -8.77 1.59 -0.14
CA ALA A 70 -8.72 0.22 -0.67
C ALA A 70 -7.30 -0.35 -0.83
N ARG A 71 -6.28 0.52 -0.82
CA ARG A 71 -4.85 0.13 -0.93
C ARG A 71 -4.19 -0.01 0.44
N VAL A 72 -4.94 0.15 1.52
CA VAL A 72 -4.46 0.15 2.91
C VAL A 72 -4.99 -1.09 3.61
N ASP A 73 -4.19 -1.64 4.53
CA ASP A 73 -4.68 -2.67 5.44
C ASP A 73 -5.63 -2.03 6.47
N LEU A 74 -6.90 -2.43 6.41
CA LEU A 74 -7.99 -1.95 7.26
C LEU A 74 -8.59 -3.08 8.12
N GLU A 75 -7.98 -4.26 8.14
CA GLU A 75 -8.54 -5.44 8.83
C GLU A 75 -8.67 -5.23 10.34
N SER A 76 -7.77 -4.44 10.93
CA SER A 76 -7.76 -4.14 12.37
C SER A 76 -8.73 -3.03 12.80
N VAL A 77 -9.43 -2.37 11.86
CA VAL A 77 -10.31 -1.23 12.17
C VAL A 77 -11.78 -1.57 11.97
N PHE A 78 -12.58 -1.27 12.99
CA PHE A 78 -14.03 -1.33 12.86
C PHE A 78 -14.52 -0.22 11.92
N LEU A 79 -15.21 -0.64 10.85
CA LEU A 79 -15.74 0.22 9.81
C LEU A 79 -17.24 -0.10 9.65
N PRO A 80 -18.11 0.91 9.54
CA PRO A 80 -19.52 0.70 9.21
C PRO A 80 -19.68 -0.10 7.91
N PRO A 81 -20.72 -0.96 7.77
CA PRO A 81 -20.92 -1.78 6.57
C PRO A 81 -20.95 -0.98 5.26
N ILE A 82 -21.57 0.20 5.27
CA ILE A 82 -21.63 1.08 4.10
C ILE A 82 -20.25 1.60 3.68
N VAL A 83 -19.36 1.86 4.65
CA VAL A 83 -17.99 2.31 4.39
C VAL A 83 -17.17 1.17 3.79
N ARG A 84 -17.26 -0.05 4.35
CA ARG A 84 -16.60 -1.24 3.79
C ARG A 84 -17.07 -1.54 2.37
N ALA A 85 -18.38 -1.48 2.12
CA ALA A 85 -18.95 -1.69 0.80
C ALA A 85 -18.44 -0.65 -0.21
N THR A 86 -18.38 0.63 0.19
CA THR A 86 -17.86 1.72 -0.66
C THR A 86 -16.40 1.50 -1.00
N ILE A 87 -15.54 1.21 -0.01
CA ILE A 87 -14.11 0.93 -0.25
C ILE A 87 -13.95 -0.27 -1.19
N GLY A 88 -14.68 -1.36 -0.95
CA GLY A 88 -14.65 -2.55 -1.79
C GLY A 88 -15.09 -2.28 -3.24
N ALA A 89 -16.09 -1.42 -3.46
CA ALA A 89 -16.54 -1.04 -4.79
C ALA A 89 -15.45 -0.28 -5.58
N HIS A 90 -14.67 0.57 -4.89
CA HIS A 90 -13.60 1.37 -5.49
C HIS A 90 -12.25 0.65 -5.60
N ALA A 91 -12.09 -0.54 -5.00
CA ALA A 91 -10.86 -1.34 -5.08
C ALA A 91 -10.52 -1.79 -6.52
N ARG A 92 -11.53 -1.97 -7.39
CA ARG A 92 -11.34 -2.46 -8.77
C ARG A 92 -10.63 -1.46 -9.70
N GLY A 93 -10.72 -0.16 -9.41
CA GLY A 93 -9.96 0.88 -10.13
C GLY A 93 -8.53 1.04 -9.62
N ALA A 94 -8.25 0.57 -8.40
CA ALA A 94 -6.97 0.67 -7.71
C ALA A 94 -6.08 -0.56 -7.92
N ARG A 95 -6.06 -1.15 -9.12
CA ARG A 95 -5.21 -2.32 -9.42
C ARG A 95 -3.77 -2.00 -8.95
N PRO A 96 -3.15 -2.85 -8.10
CA PRO A 96 -1.75 -2.68 -7.77
C PRO A 96 -0.97 -2.60 -9.07
N ARG A 97 -0.10 -1.60 -9.22
CA ARG A 97 0.88 -1.61 -10.31
C ARG A 97 1.56 -2.99 -10.22
N PRO A 98 1.52 -3.84 -11.27
CA PRO A 98 2.28 -5.08 -11.25
C PRO A 98 3.72 -4.69 -10.90
N ALA A 99 4.30 -5.36 -9.90
CA ALA A 99 5.68 -5.14 -9.51
C ALA A 99 6.52 -5.06 -10.80
N ALA A 100 7.33 -4.01 -10.93
CA ALA A 100 8.14 -3.84 -12.12
C ALA A 100 8.96 -5.13 -12.33
N PRO A 101 9.07 -5.65 -13.55
CA PRO A 101 9.94 -6.81 -13.81
C PRO A 101 11.35 -6.47 -13.33
N GLY A 102 11.81 -7.16 -12.27
CA GLY A 102 13.16 -6.99 -11.71
C GLY A 102 13.24 -6.63 -10.22
N GLU A 103 12.14 -6.37 -9.53
CA GLU A 103 12.19 -6.18 -8.06
C GLU A 103 12.28 -7.54 -7.35
N PRO A 104 13.40 -7.87 -6.66
CA PRO A 104 13.55 -9.18 -6.04
C PRO A 104 12.58 -9.30 -4.87
N VAL A 105 11.59 -10.18 -5.04
CA VAL A 105 10.70 -10.63 -3.97
C VAL A 105 11.57 -11.24 -2.87
N ARG A 106 11.75 -10.51 -1.77
CA ARG A 106 12.41 -11.05 -0.57
C ARG A 106 11.46 -12.05 0.07
N LEU A 107 11.61 -13.33 -0.30
CA LEU A 107 10.94 -14.42 0.40
C LEU A 107 11.42 -14.44 1.87
N PRO A 108 10.52 -14.61 2.85
CA PRO A 108 10.91 -14.70 4.24
C PRO A 108 11.78 -15.94 4.44
N VAL A 109 13.04 -15.73 4.81
CA VAL A 109 13.98 -16.80 5.12
C VAL A 109 13.45 -17.54 6.35
N ARG A 110 12.91 -18.74 6.14
CA ARG A 110 12.60 -19.66 7.23
C ARG A 110 13.90 -19.98 7.95
N ARG A 111 14.09 -19.47 9.17
CA ARG A 111 15.15 -19.93 10.09
C ARG A 111 14.93 -21.43 10.32
N ALA A 112 15.73 -22.27 9.68
CA ALA A 112 15.81 -23.68 10.02
C ALA A 112 16.39 -23.80 11.43
N LYS A 113 15.57 -24.30 12.37
CA LYS A 113 16.01 -24.76 13.69
C LYS A 113 16.87 -26.01 13.48
N GLY A 114 18.03 -26.04 14.13
CA GLY A 114 19.19 -26.87 13.73
C GLY A 114 19.02 -28.39 13.77
N ALA A 115 19.98 -29.07 13.13
CA ALA A 115 20.30 -30.47 13.34
C ALA A 115 21.76 -30.75 12.96
N LYS A 116 22.57 -30.96 14.00
CA LYS A 116 23.79 -31.78 14.15
C LYS A 116 24.83 -31.84 13.03
N ALA A 117 26.03 -31.40 13.42
CA ALA A 117 27.32 -31.76 12.83
C ALA A 117 27.42 -33.27 12.59
N GLN A 118 27.73 -33.63 11.34
CA GLN A 118 28.11 -34.99 10.98
C GLN A 118 29.58 -34.94 10.58
N THR A 119 30.41 -35.34 11.54
CA THR A 119 31.80 -35.73 11.33
C THR A 119 31.88 -36.71 10.17
N LEU A 120 32.66 -36.39 9.14
CA LEU A 120 33.24 -37.38 8.24
C LEU A 120 34.75 -37.16 8.17
N LEU A 121 35.43 -38.28 8.42
CA LEU A 121 36.85 -38.49 8.71
C LEU A 121 37.80 -38.01 7.60
N PRO A 122 39.10 -37.81 7.92
CA PRO A 122 40.06 -37.19 7.02
C PRO A 122 40.45 -38.18 5.92
N LEU A 123 40.22 -37.83 4.65
CA LEU A 123 40.89 -38.50 3.55
C LEU A 123 42.28 -37.87 3.36
N ALA A 124 43.25 -38.76 3.45
CA ALA A 124 44.66 -38.49 3.56
C ALA A 124 45.27 -37.77 2.35
N ARG A 125 46.34 -37.01 2.66
CA ARG A 125 47.60 -36.83 1.91
C ARG A 125 47.52 -36.96 0.38
N THR A 126 47.89 -35.88 -0.30
CA THR A 126 49.05 -35.94 -1.20
C THR A 126 49.75 -34.59 -1.34
N LYS A 127 51.05 -34.64 -1.03
CA LYS A 127 52.09 -33.62 -1.25
C LYS A 127 52.01 -32.99 -2.63
N TRP A 128 52.09 -31.67 -2.70
CA TRP A 128 52.68 -30.99 -3.85
C TRP A 128 53.86 -30.18 -3.35
N ARG A 129 55.04 -30.58 -3.84
CA ARG A 129 56.34 -30.01 -3.53
C ARG A 129 56.49 -28.69 -4.26
N ASP A 130 56.98 -27.71 -3.51
CA ASP A 130 57.77 -26.56 -3.96
C ASP A 130 58.78 -26.96 -5.05
N VAL A 131 58.82 -26.20 -6.15
CA VAL A 131 60.02 -26.03 -6.96
C VAL A 131 60.16 -24.54 -7.30
N ARG A 132 61.38 -24.10 -7.03
CA ARG A 132 61.98 -22.77 -7.05
C ARG A 132 62.14 -22.21 -8.46
#